data_AF-A0A2D4ZSY4-F1
#
_entry.id   AF-A0A2D4ZSY4-F1
#
_cell.length_a   1.000
_cell.length_b   1.000
_cell.length_c   1.000
_cell.angle_alpha   90.00
_cell.angle_beta   90.00
_cell.angle_gamma   90.00
#
_symmetry.space_group_name_H-M   'P 1'
#
loop_
_entity.id
_entity.type
_entity.pdbx_description
1 polymer ?
#
loop_
_entity_poly.entity_id
_entity_poly.type
_entity_poly.pdbx_seq_one_letter_code
_entity_poly.pdbx_strand_id
1 'polypeptide(L)'
;MNKKTAFKLLSLVVFVLIYFKAVIPFREISMEEVKSKLTEIISEEIKIYEQGARGVTVYAVGSPQKYKARIPFGMNFFIGIIGLILISATKKFYYIEIGVQLIFGLIIVLSFLYGVKGNISFLRISDMASVYFLPLSSLFMVVLAFIEKKTIKVKLINES
;
A
#
# COMPACT_ATOMS: atom_id res chain seq x y z
N MET A 1 27.83 4.48 -19.81
CA MET A 1 26.47 4.08 -19.38
C MET A 1 25.51 4.19 -20.56
N ASN A 2 24.74 3.16 -20.90
CA ASN A 2 23.76 3.22 -22.01
C ASN A 2 22.60 4.16 -21.66
N LYS A 3 22.04 4.90 -22.64
CA LYS A 3 20.86 5.79 -22.50
C LYS A 3 19.72 5.14 -21.71
N LYS A 4 19.45 3.85 -21.94
CA LYS A 4 18.41 3.11 -21.22
C LYS A 4 18.70 2.97 -19.71
N THR A 5 19.95 2.73 -19.35
CA THR A 5 20.39 2.64 -17.96
C THR A 5 20.34 4.01 -17.28
N ALA A 6 20.75 5.07 -17.99
CA ALA A 6 20.67 6.45 -17.52
C ALA A 6 19.22 6.84 -17.19
N PHE A 7 18.27 6.53 -18.07
CA PHE A 7 16.85 6.84 -17.88
C PHE A 7 16.25 6.11 -16.67
N LYS A 8 16.61 4.83 -16.46
CA LYS A 8 16.19 4.07 -15.28
C LYS A 8 16.72 4.69 -13.99
N LEU A 9 18.01 5.02 -13.97
CA LEU A 9 18.63 5.63 -12.81
C LEU A 9 17.97 6.97 -12.48
N LEU A 10 17.74 7.81 -13.49
CA LEU A 10 17.04 9.08 -13.31
C LEU A 10 15.61 8.86 -12.78
N SER A 11 14.87 7.90 -13.35
CA SER A 11 13.51 7.56 -12.91
C SER A 11 13.48 7.08 -11.45
N LEU A 12 14.46 6.27 -11.04
CA LEU A 12 14.60 5.83 -9.65
C LEU A 12 14.88 7.01 -8.72
N VAL A 13 15.85 7.87 -9.06
CA VAL A 13 16.19 9.04 -8.25
C VAL A 13 14.99 9.97 -8.09
N VAL A 14 14.32 10.30 -9.21
CA VAL A 14 13.12 11.15 -9.20
C VAL A 14 12.02 10.50 -8.36
N PHE A 15 11.76 9.20 -8.53
CA PHE A 15 10.74 8.50 -7.75
C PHE A 15 11.07 8.51 -6.25
N VAL A 16 12.31 8.22 -5.85
CA VAL A 16 12.73 8.24 -4.45
C VAL A 16 12.51 9.63 -3.86
N LEU A 17 12.93 10.69 -4.56
CA LEU A 17 12.72 12.06 -4.10
C LEU A 17 11.24 12.40 -3.92
N ILE A 18 10.40 12.05 -4.89
CA ILE A 18 8.95 12.27 -4.80
C ILE A 18 8.33 11.46 -3.66
N TYR A 19 8.76 10.21 -3.48
CA TYR A 19 8.21 9.33 -2.45
C TYR A 19 8.47 9.90 -1.05
N PHE A 20 9.71 10.29 -0.75
CA PHE A 20 10.05 10.82 0.57
C PHE A 20 9.55 12.25 0.80
N LYS A 21 9.51 13.10 -0.24
CA LYS A 21 9.09 14.52 -0.08
C LYS A 21 7.59 14.77 -0.20
N ALA A 22 6.85 13.91 -0.91
CA ALA A 22 5.43 14.11 -1.16
C ALA A 22 4.57 12.96 -0.63
N VAL A 23 4.93 11.71 -0.98
CA VAL A 23 4.08 10.55 -0.63
C VAL A 23 4.09 10.29 0.88
N ILE A 24 5.25 10.31 1.54
CA ILE A 24 5.33 10.11 3.00
C ILE A 24 4.56 11.20 3.76
N PRO A 25 4.77 12.51 3.52
CA PRO A 25 3.98 13.55 4.20
C PRO A 25 2.48 13.43 3.95
N PHE A 26 2.06 13.15 2.70
CA PHE A 26 0.65 12.94 2.39
C PHE A 26 0.04 11.78 3.19
N ARG A 27 0.78 10.69 3.32
CA ARG A 27 0.39 9.56 4.16
C ARG A 27 0.22 10.00 5.61
N GLU A 28 1.21 10.67 6.18
CA GLU A 28 1.14 11.10 7.57
C GLU A 28 -0.07 12.01 7.84
N ILE A 29 -0.33 12.98 6.97
CA ILE A 29 -1.52 13.84 7.03
C ILE A 29 -2.80 12.99 6.97
N SER A 30 -2.87 12.03 6.06
CA SER A 30 -4.04 11.14 5.93
C SER A 30 -4.27 10.29 7.18
N MET A 31 -3.21 9.84 7.86
CA MET A 31 -3.33 9.07 9.11
C MET A 31 -3.73 9.97 10.29
N GLU A 32 -3.27 11.22 10.34
CA GLU A 32 -3.74 12.18 11.34
C GLU A 32 -5.24 12.43 11.21
N GLU A 33 -5.76 12.57 10.00
CA GLU A 33 -7.21 12.69 9.76
C GLU A 33 -7.96 11.46 10.32
N VAL A 34 -7.47 10.24 10.07
CA VAL A 34 -8.09 9.01 10.61
C VAL A 34 -8.03 8.98 12.15
N LYS A 35 -6.91 9.39 12.74
CA LYS A 35 -6.72 9.43 14.20
C LYS A 35 -7.61 10.48 14.87
N SER A 36 -7.81 11.63 14.23
CA SER A 36 -8.72 12.66 14.75
C SER A 36 -10.16 12.17 14.84
N LYS A 37 -10.62 11.39 13.85
CA LYS A 37 -11.95 10.77 13.89
C LYS A 37 -12.03 9.64 14.91
N LEU A 38 -10.94 8.89 15.09
CA LEU A 38 -10.87 7.77 16.03
C LEU A 38 -11.22 8.21 17.46
N THR A 39 -10.74 9.37 17.91
CA THR A 39 -11.01 9.87 19.27
C THR A 39 -12.49 10.16 19.53
N GLU A 40 -13.27 10.41 18.50
CA GLU A 40 -14.70 10.74 18.63
C GLU A 40 -15.61 9.50 18.59
N ILE A 41 -15.19 8.44 17.90
CA ILE A 41 -16.07 7.30 17.54
C ILE A 41 -15.70 5.98 18.21
N ILE A 42 -14.60 5.93 18.95
CA ILE A 42 -14.11 4.68 19.54
C ILE A 42 -15.06 4.19 20.65
N SER A 43 -15.46 2.93 20.56
CA SER A 43 -16.25 2.27 21.61
C SER A 43 -15.39 1.98 22.84
N GLU A 44 -15.97 2.03 24.04
CA GLU A 44 -15.29 1.69 25.30
C GLU A 44 -14.71 0.26 25.31
N GLU A 45 -15.30 -0.63 24.52
CA GLU A 45 -14.85 -2.01 24.34
C GLU A 45 -13.59 -2.14 23.47
N ILE A 46 -13.15 -1.06 22.80
CA ILE A 46 -11.98 -1.04 21.94
C ILE A 46 -10.93 -0.11 22.54
N LYS A 47 -9.71 -0.62 22.74
CA LYS A 47 -8.57 0.15 23.26
C LYS A 47 -7.47 0.30 22.22
N ILE A 48 -6.82 1.45 22.25
CA ILE A 48 -5.65 1.73 21.43
C ILE A 48 -4.43 1.05 22.07
N TYR A 49 -3.75 0.23 21.28
CA TYR A 49 -2.50 -0.42 21.68
C TYR A 49 -1.29 0.43 21.27
N GLU A 50 -1.29 0.96 20.06
CA GLU A 50 -0.16 1.72 19.48
C GLU A 50 -0.69 2.73 18.45
N GLN A 51 -0.12 3.93 18.44
CA GLN A 51 -0.33 4.92 17.39
C GLN A 51 1.02 5.36 16.82
N GLY A 52 1.16 5.24 15.50
CA GLY A 52 2.29 5.78 14.77
C GLY A 52 1.85 6.83 13.75
N ALA A 53 2.82 7.45 13.08
CA ALA A 53 2.56 8.45 12.05
C ALA A 53 1.82 7.87 10.82
N ARG A 54 1.84 6.55 10.61
CA ARG A 54 1.34 5.89 9.39
C ARG A 54 0.48 4.65 9.68
N GLY A 55 0.07 4.46 10.93
CA GLY A 55 -0.71 3.30 11.35
C GLY A 55 -1.23 3.41 12.78
N VAL A 56 -2.30 2.68 13.06
CA VAL A 56 -2.87 2.51 14.40
C VAL A 56 -3.09 1.03 14.65
N THR A 57 -2.82 0.58 15.87
CA THR A 57 -3.14 -0.76 16.35
C THR A 57 -4.11 -0.65 17.50
N VAL A 58 -5.21 -1.40 17.43
CA VAL A 58 -6.25 -1.48 18.47
C VAL A 58 -6.49 -2.92 18.89
N TYR A 59 -7.17 -3.11 20.01
CA TYR A 59 -7.62 -4.42 20.48
C TYR A 59 -8.96 -4.29 21.21
N ALA A 60 -9.74 -5.38 21.23
CA ALA A 60 -10.96 -5.45 22.01
C ALA A 60 -10.65 -5.84 23.46
N VAL A 61 -11.32 -5.22 24.44
CA VAL A 61 -11.18 -5.56 25.86
C VAL A 61 -11.55 -7.03 26.06
N GLY A 62 -10.72 -7.77 26.79
CA GLY A 62 -10.90 -9.21 26.99
C GLY A 62 -10.44 -10.09 25.81
N SER A 63 -9.91 -9.50 24.72
CA SER A 63 -9.31 -10.24 23.62
C SER A 63 -7.80 -10.00 23.54
N PRO A 64 -6.98 -11.05 23.33
CA PRO A 64 -5.55 -10.89 23.08
C PRO A 64 -5.25 -10.43 21.65
N GLN A 65 -6.25 -10.44 20.75
CA GLN A 65 -6.05 -10.16 19.34
C GLN A 65 -5.93 -8.65 19.08
N LYS A 66 -4.89 -8.28 18.31
CA LYS A 66 -4.62 -6.91 17.90
C LYS A 66 -4.95 -6.75 16.41
N TYR A 67 -5.56 -5.62 16.08
CA TYR A 67 -5.97 -5.27 14.72
C TYR A 67 -5.26 -4.00 14.28
N LYS A 68 -4.67 -4.01 13.09
CA LYS A 68 -3.84 -2.92 12.56
C LYS A 68 -4.53 -2.24 11.38
N ALA A 69 -4.62 -0.93 11.42
CA ALA A 69 -4.92 -0.13 10.24
C ALA A 69 -3.65 0.61 9.80
N ARG A 70 -3.20 0.36 8.57
CA ARG A 70 -2.07 1.06 7.97
C ARG A 70 -2.51 1.66 6.65
N ILE A 71 -2.29 2.95 6.51
CA ILE A 71 -2.60 3.65 5.26
C ILE A 71 -1.73 3.16 4.10
N PRO A 72 -2.27 3.19 2.86
CA PRO A 72 -1.63 2.67 1.66
C PRO A 72 -0.37 3.47 1.29
N PHE A 73 0.28 3.08 0.19
CA PHE A 73 1.54 3.67 -0.30
C PHE A 73 2.72 3.45 0.66
N GLY A 74 2.71 2.30 1.35
CA GLY A 74 3.76 1.84 2.26
C GLY A 74 5.06 1.42 1.58
N MET A 75 5.95 0.81 2.37
CA MET A 75 7.22 0.29 1.87
C MET A 75 7.03 -0.73 0.73
N ASN A 76 5.97 -1.54 0.79
CA ASN A 76 5.71 -2.53 -0.26
C ASN A 76 5.37 -1.86 -1.61
N PHE A 77 4.60 -0.77 -1.60
CA PHE A 77 4.36 0.04 -2.78
C PHE A 77 5.67 0.64 -3.30
N PHE A 78 6.50 1.20 -2.42
CA PHE A 78 7.80 1.76 -2.79
C PHE A 78 8.70 0.72 -3.49
N ILE A 79 8.85 -0.46 -2.88
CA ILE A 79 9.61 -1.57 -3.45
C ILE A 79 8.97 -2.05 -4.77
N GLY A 80 7.64 -2.12 -4.83
CA GLY A 80 6.89 -2.49 -6.04
C GLY A 80 7.21 -1.56 -7.21
N ILE A 81 7.13 -0.24 -7.01
CA ILE A 81 7.46 0.75 -8.04
C ILE A 81 8.93 0.66 -8.47
N ILE A 82 9.86 0.49 -7.52
CA ILE A 82 11.28 0.23 -7.85
C ILE A 82 11.39 -1.00 -8.75
N GLY A 83 10.74 -2.11 -8.39
CA GLY A 83 10.71 -3.32 -9.19
C GLY A 83 10.22 -3.08 -10.61
N LEU A 84 9.10 -2.36 -10.76
CA LEU A 84 8.53 -1.99 -12.07
C LEU A 84 9.49 -1.14 -12.91
N ILE A 85 10.19 -0.18 -12.31
CA ILE A 85 11.18 0.66 -13.02
C ILE A 85 12.36 -0.20 -13.50
N LEU A 86 12.90 -1.05 -12.62
CA LEU A 86 14.04 -1.92 -12.91
C LEU A 86 13.74 -2.86 -14.08
N ILE A 87 12.55 -3.45 -14.12
CA ILE A 87 12.13 -4.31 -15.23
C ILE A 87 11.60 -3.52 -16.44
N SER A 88 11.52 -2.19 -16.39
CA SER A 88 10.94 -1.37 -17.46
C SER A 88 9.51 -1.81 -17.82
N ALA A 89 8.67 -1.97 -16.80
CA ALA A 89 7.26 -2.28 -16.98
C ALA A 89 6.55 -1.20 -17.80
N THR A 90 5.46 -1.57 -18.47
CA THR A 90 4.59 -0.61 -19.18
C THR A 90 3.86 0.29 -18.18
N LYS A 91 3.48 1.51 -18.62
CA LYS A 91 2.79 2.50 -17.78
C LYS A 91 1.52 1.95 -17.12
N LYS A 92 0.84 1.02 -17.78
CA LYS A 92 -0.34 0.30 -17.29
C LYS A 92 -0.14 -0.26 -15.87
N PHE A 93 0.98 -0.92 -15.59
CA PHE A 93 1.22 -1.53 -14.29
C PHE A 93 1.37 -0.52 -13.15
N TYR A 94 1.92 0.66 -13.43
CA TYR A 94 2.00 1.74 -12.45
C TYR A 94 0.61 2.27 -12.09
N TYR A 95 -0.26 2.45 -13.09
CA TYR A 95 -1.64 2.88 -12.86
C TYR A 95 -2.45 1.85 -12.09
N ILE A 96 -2.31 0.56 -12.42
CA ILE A 96 -2.97 -0.52 -11.67
C ILE A 96 -2.48 -0.53 -10.23
N GLU A 97 -1.17 -0.47 -10.00
CA GLU A 97 -0.61 -0.44 -8.64
C GLU A 97 -1.16 0.74 -7.83
N ILE A 98 -1.17 1.96 -8.38
CA ILE A 98 -1.73 3.15 -7.72
C ILE A 98 -3.23 2.95 -7.44
N GLY A 99 -4.00 2.46 -8.42
CA GLY A 99 -5.44 2.22 -8.25
C GLY A 99 -5.74 1.21 -7.15
N VAL A 100 -4.98 0.11 -7.10
CA VAL A 100 -5.12 -0.92 -6.05
C VAL A 100 -4.80 -0.35 -4.67
N GLN A 101 -3.75 0.48 -4.54
CA GLN A 101 -3.43 1.16 -3.29
C GLN A 101 -4.57 2.07 -2.81
N LEU A 102 -5.20 2.82 -3.72
CA LEU A 102 -6.33 3.69 -3.38
C LEU A 102 -7.56 2.89 -2.95
N ILE A 103 -7.91 1.82 -3.67
CA ILE A 103 -9.06 0.96 -3.35
C ILE A 103 -8.88 0.30 -1.99
N PHE A 104 -7.74 -0.33 -1.73
CA PHE A 104 -7.47 -0.92 -0.43
C PHE A 104 -7.34 0.13 0.67
N GLY A 105 -6.81 1.31 0.37
CA GLY A 105 -6.81 2.43 1.31
C GLY A 105 -8.22 2.79 1.78
N LEU A 106 -9.16 2.88 0.85
CA LEU A 106 -10.56 3.14 1.17
C LEU A 106 -11.17 2.01 2.00
N ILE A 107 -10.95 0.75 1.61
CA ILE A 107 -11.42 -0.43 2.36
C ILE A 107 -10.87 -0.42 3.80
N ILE A 108 -9.58 -0.14 3.96
CA ILE A 108 -8.90 -0.10 5.26
C ILE A 108 -9.49 0.99 6.15
N VAL A 109 -9.61 2.21 5.63
CA VAL A 109 -10.10 3.36 6.40
C VAL A 109 -11.56 3.15 6.79
N LEU A 110 -12.43 2.83 5.84
CA LEU A 110 -13.85 2.61 6.13
C LEU A 110 -14.03 1.46 7.13
N SER A 111 -13.41 0.30 6.87
CA SER A 111 -13.53 -0.84 7.78
C SER A 111 -12.94 -0.54 9.16
N PHE A 112 -11.85 0.22 9.24
CA PHE A 112 -11.30 0.61 10.52
C PHE A 112 -12.28 1.50 11.30
N LEU A 113 -12.79 2.56 10.66
CA LEU A 113 -13.72 3.52 11.30
C LEU A 113 -15.03 2.86 11.74
N TYR A 114 -15.56 1.91 10.98
CA TYR A 114 -16.71 1.11 11.41
C TYR A 114 -16.33 0.10 12.51
N GLY A 115 -15.14 -0.48 12.42
CA GLY A 115 -14.68 -1.49 13.35
C GLY A 115 -14.43 -0.95 14.76
N VAL A 116 -13.89 0.27 14.88
CA VAL A 116 -13.61 0.90 16.19
C VAL A 116 -14.86 1.28 16.96
N LYS A 117 -16.04 1.30 16.31
CA LYS A 117 -17.36 1.45 16.95
C LYS A 117 -17.85 0.17 17.65
N GLY A 118 -16.99 -0.85 17.80
CA GLY A 118 -17.30 -2.13 18.45
C GLY A 118 -17.50 -3.31 17.49
N ASN A 119 -17.33 -3.11 16.18
CA ASN A 119 -17.49 -4.20 15.21
C ASN A 119 -16.16 -4.89 14.88
N ILE A 120 -15.84 -5.95 15.62
CA ILE A 120 -14.60 -6.71 15.49
C ILE A 120 -14.39 -7.27 14.06
N SER A 121 -15.45 -7.68 13.37
CA SER A 121 -15.34 -8.21 12.00
C SER A 121 -14.77 -7.19 11.02
N PHE A 122 -15.17 -5.92 11.16
CA PHE A 122 -14.62 -4.84 10.34
C PHE A 122 -13.17 -4.49 10.70
N LEU A 123 -12.78 -4.60 11.98
CA LEU A 123 -11.38 -4.50 12.38
C LEU A 123 -10.51 -5.59 11.74
N ARG A 124 -11.02 -6.82 11.65
CA ARG A 124 -10.35 -7.92 10.94
C ARG A 124 -10.16 -7.63 9.46
N ILE A 125 -11.18 -7.08 8.78
CA ILE A 125 -11.07 -6.70 7.36
C ILE A 125 -9.97 -5.65 7.18
N SER A 126 -9.96 -4.62 8.03
CA SER A 126 -8.93 -3.57 7.99
C SER A 126 -7.51 -4.13 8.22
N ASP A 127 -7.37 -5.02 9.20
CA ASP A 127 -6.11 -5.71 9.49
C ASP A 127 -5.64 -6.56 8.31
N MET A 128 -6.53 -7.38 7.75
CA MET A 128 -6.19 -8.25 6.64
C MET A 128 -5.77 -7.47 5.40
N ALA A 129 -6.51 -6.41 5.08
CA ALA A 129 -6.21 -5.52 3.97
C ALA A 129 -4.87 -4.80 4.16
N SER A 130 -4.60 -4.31 5.37
CA SER A 130 -3.38 -3.57 5.71
C SER A 130 -2.13 -4.45 5.74
N VAL A 131 -2.23 -5.65 6.34
CA VAL A 131 -1.09 -6.50 6.68
C VAL A 131 -0.79 -7.52 5.59
N TYR A 132 -1.79 -7.98 4.84
CA TYR A 132 -1.60 -9.04 3.84
C TYR A 132 -1.91 -8.57 2.43
N PHE A 133 -3.11 -8.05 2.14
CA PHE A 133 -3.51 -7.79 0.75
C PHE A 133 -2.73 -6.66 0.09
N LEU A 134 -2.54 -5.52 0.77
CA LEU A 134 -1.74 -4.42 0.24
C LEU A 134 -0.28 -4.83 -0.07
N PRO A 135 0.45 -5.51 0.84
CA PRO A 135 1.79 -6.02 0.51
C PRO A 135 1.80 -7.00 -0.66
N LEU A 136 0.86 -7.95 -0.67
CA LEU A 136 0.78 -8.97 -1.72
C LEU A 136 0.48 -8.35 -3.08
N SER A 137 -0.41 -7.35 -3.16
CA SER A 137 -0.73 -6.71 -4.42
C SER A 137 0.48 -6.03 -5.05
N SER A 138 1.28 -5.31 -4.26
CA SER A 138 2.50 -4.64 -4.76
C SER A 138 3.52 -5.63 -5.29
N LEU A 139 3.73 -6.75 -4.58
CA LEU A 139 4.63 -7.80 -5.04
C LEU A 139 4.11 -8.46 -6.32
N PHE A 140 2.82 -8.79 -6.36
CA PHE A 140 2.19 -9.47 -7.48
C PHE A 140 2.20 -8.62 -8.76
N MET A 141 2.07 -7.29 -8.65
CA MET A 141 2.17 -6.40 -9.80
C MET A 141 3.53 -6.48 -10.49
N VAL A 142 4.62 -6.58 -9.73
CA VAL A 142 5.97 -6.76 -10.30
C VAL A 142 6.08 -8.10 -11.04
N VAL A 143 5.55 -9.17 -10.44
CA VAL A 143 5.56 -10.52 -11.04
C VAL A 143 4.75 -10.54 -12.34
N LEU A 144 3.54 -9.99 -12.34
CA LEU A 144 2.70 -9.92 -13.53
C LEU A 144 3.36 -9.12 -14.66
N ALA A 145 3.95 -7.97 -14.33
CA ALA A 145 4.66 -7.15 -15.30
C ALA A 145 5.87 -7.88 -15.91
N PHE A 146 6.56 -8.68 -15.11
CA PHE A 146 7.67 -9.50 -15.59
C PHE A 146 7.21 -10.62 -16.53
N ILE A 147 6.12 -11.31 -16.19
CA ILE A 147 5.52 -12.36 -17.03
C ILE A 147 5.07 -11.78 -18.37
N GLU A 148 4.29 -10.69 -18.37
CA GLU A 148 3.81 -10.04 -19.60
C GLU A 148 4.98 -9.68 -20.51
N LYS A 149 6.04 -9.10 -19.95
CA LYS A 149 7.24 -8.73 -20.70
C LYS A 149 7.96 -9.95 -21.32
N LYS A 150 8.07 -11.06 -20.58
CA LYS A 150 8.66 -12.29 -21.12
C LYS A 150 7.81 -12.84 -22.27
N THR A 151 6.50 -12.90 -22.11
CA THR A 151 5.58 -13.40 -23.14
C THR A 151 5.67 -12.57 -24.43
N ILE A 152 5.73 -11.25 -24.32
CA ILE A 152 5.91 -10.36 -25.49
C ILE A 152 7.24 -10.66 -26.20
N LYS A 153 8.33 -10.82 -25.44
CA LYS A 153 9.65 -11.13 -26.02
C LYS A 153 9.64 -12.46 -26.78
N VAL A 154 9.00 -13.49 -26.24
CA VAL A 154 8.92 -14.81 -26.89
C VAL A 154 8.11 -14.74 -28.19
N LYS A 155 6.98 -14.02 -28.19
CA LYS A 155 6.18 -13.83 -29.41
C LYS A 155 6.98 -13.17 -30.53
N LEU A 156 7.71 -12.09 -30.20
CA LEU A 156 8.54 -11.37 -31.17
C LEU A 156 9.68 -12.22 -31.78
N ILE A 157 10.19 -13.21 -31.05
CA ILE A 157 11.23 -14.13 -31.56
C ILE A 157 10.62 -15.18 -32.48
N ASN A 158 9.41 -15.64 -32.20
CA ASN A 158 8.74 -16.67 -33.00
C ASN A 158 8.11 -16.10 -34.29
N GLU A 159 7.87 -14.79 -34.32
CA GLU A 159 7.30 -14.06 -35.48
C GLU A 159 8.38 -13.40 -36.36
N SER A 160 9.67 -13.51 -36.00
CA SER A 160 10.83 -13.00 -36.74
C SER A 160 11.61 -14.10 -37.45
#